data_AF-A0AAW0BZT5-F1
#
_entry.id   AF-A0AAW0BZT5-F1
#
_cell.length_a   1.000
_cell.length_b   1.000
_cell.length_c   1.000
_cell.angle_alpha   90.00
_cell.angle_beta   90.00
_cell.angle_gamma   90.00
#
_symmetry.space_group_name_H-M   'P 1'
#
loop_
_entity.id
_entity.type
_entity.pdbx_description
1 polymer ?
#
loop_
_entity_poly.entity_id
_entity_poly.type
_entity_poly.pdbx_seq_one_letter_code
_entity_poly.pdbx_strand_id
1 'polypeptide(L)'
;MAPRRLDINYMSYSVVTFLPTHSAPLTVIPLEGIDMSSYPPRLRDRLSSLKRLSLEWASLTSHITIQSIDYFSSASSLVDFTFDNQSCVPVTLPANLTRYDVYAPWHMHSKVLKLCPSIVDARITVEPWTEFSLDIVVLKNLERLYASTPEILNYIHAPKLEGLAFHIRDKDRDAVVLSSVDTLIQRSACTLKSICLKGLPSDILTTTQILRNLSAITKLAIIADTYDAAVNLNELVAHLAAKT
;
A
#
# COMPACT_ATOMS: atom_id res chain seq x y z
N MET A 1 13.44 -24.13 -27.85
CA MET A 1 13.83 -24.04 -26.43
C MET A 1 12.94 -23.02 -25.76
N ALA A 2 12.03 -23.47 -24.89
CA ALA A 2 11.13 -22.58 -24.15
C ALA A 2 11.86 -21.97 -22.94
N PRO A 3 11.68 -20.68 -22.61
CA PRO A 3 12.31 -20.10 -21.44
C PRO A 3 11.60 -20.57 -20.16
N ARG A 4 12.38 -21.17 -19.25
CA ARG A 4 11.95 -21.49 -17.88
C ARG A 4 11.69 -20.18 -17.13
N ARG A 5 10.45 -19.98 -16.67
CA ARG A 5 10.07 -18.87 -15.77
C ARG A 5 10.54 -19.21 -14.36
N LEU A 6 11.30 -18.30 -13.75
CA LEU A 6 11.54 -18.30 -12.31
C LEU A 6 10.36 -17.57 -11.65
N ASP A 7 9.51 -18.32 -10.98
CA ASP A 7 8.63 -17.79 -9.93
C ASP A 7 9.45 -17.72 -8.64
N ILE A 8 9.90 -16.52 -8.27
CA ILE A 8 10.52 -16.29 -6.95
C ILE A 8 9.41 -15.88 -6.00
N ASN A 9 8.85 -16.89 -5.33
CA ASN A 9 8.15 -16.75 -4.06
C ASN A 9 9.20 -16.99 -2.97
N TYR A 10 9.56 -16.01 -2.13
CA TYR A 10 10.03 -16.28 -0.76
C TYR A 10 9.83 -15.08 0.19
N MET A 11 8.82 -15.26 1.07
CA MET A 11 8.66 -14.82 2.48
C MET A 11 8.74 -13.32 2.83
N SER A 12 7.72 -12.65 3.39
CA SER A 12 6.83 -13.07 4.48
C SER A 12 5.50 -12.29 4.45
N TYR A 13 4.37 -12.98 4.66
CA TYR A 13 2.97 -12.48 4.65
C TYR A 13 2.41 -12.04 3.29
N SER A 14 2.33 -13.00 2.37
CA SER A 14 1.35 -12.98 1.27
C SER A 14 -0.06 -13.06 1.86
N VAL A 15 -0.94 -12.14 1.45
CA VAL A 15 -2.43 -12.13 1.38
C VAL A 15 -2.78 -10.64 1.58
N VAL A 16 -3.06 -9.82 0.58
CA VAL A 16 -3.90 -9.98 -0.60
C VAL A 16 -3.15 -9.41 -1.82
N THR A 17 -2.63 -10.27 -2.68
CA THR A 17 -2.12 -9.84 -3.99
C THR A 17 -3.28 -9.80 -4.97
N PHE A 18 -3.83 -8.60 -5.23
CA PHE A 18 -4.71 -8.39 -6.38
C PHE A 18 -3.89 -8.12 -7.65
N LEU A 19 -3.05 -9.08 -8.05
CA LEU A 19 -2.33 -8.97 -9.32
C LEU A 19 -3.14 -9.67 -10.43
N PRO A 20 -3.60 -8.96 -11.47
CA PRO A 20 -4.08 -9.62 -12.68
C PRO A 20 -2.88 -10.29 -13.36
N THR A 21 -3.00 -11.59 -13.54
CA THR A 21 -2.00 -12.56 -14.05
C THR A 21 -1.61 -12.39 -15.51
N HIS A 22 -1.95 -11.26 -16.15
CA HIS A 22 -1.67 -10.98 -17.55
C HIS A 22 -1.14 -9.55 -17.75
N SER A 23 0.10 -9.27 -17.35
CA SER A 23 0.71 -7.97 -17.62
C SER A 23 2.23 -8.10 -17.70
N ALA A 24 2.82 -7.52 -18.75
CA ALA A 24 4.23 -7.16 -19.04
C ALA A 24 5.35 -8.09 -18.45
N PRO A 25 6.64 -7.88 -18.75
CA PRO A 25 7.71 -8.37 -17.88
C PRO A 25 7.82 -7.46 -16.65
N LEU A 26 8.14 -8.02 -15.47
CA LEU A 26 8.47 -7.24 -14.27
C LEU A 26 9.98 -7.02 -14.29
N THR A 27 10.41 -5.77 -14.18
CA THR A 27 11.83 -5.45 -14.04
C THR A 27 12.11 -5.23 -12.56
N VAL A 28 12.89 -6.13 -11.97
CA VAL A 28 13.41 -6.01 -10.61
C VAL A 28 14.84 -5.51 -10.70
N ILE A 29 15.14 -4.39 -10.03
CA ILE A 29 16.49 -3.82 -9.97
C ILE A 29 16.96 -3.91 -8.52
N PRO A 30 17.87 -4.85 -8.18
CA PRO A 30 18.49 -4.84 -6.87
C PRO A 30 19.38 -3.61 -6.74
N LEU A 31 19.30 -2.88 -5.64
CA LEU A 31 20.09 -1.66 -5.42
C LEU A 31 21.43 -1.91 -4.70
N GLU A 32 21.70 -3.15 -4.26
CA GLU A 32 22.89 -3.46 -3.48
C GLU A 32 24.19 -3.31 -4.27
N GLY A 33 25.13 -2.55 -3.71
CA GLY A 33 26.45 -2.34 -4.31
C GLY A 33 26.44 -1.55 -5.62
N ILE A 34 25.28 -1.03 -6.03
CA ILE A 34 25.18 -0.22 -7.24
C ILE A 34 25.31 1.26 -6.87
N ASP A 35 26.41 1.86 -7.32
CA ASP A 35 26.55 3.31 -7.28
C ASP A 35 25.57 3.93 -8.29
N MET A 36 24.40 4.31 -7.78
CA MET A 36 23.36 4.96 -8.57
C MET A 36 23.79 6.32 -9.14
N SER A 37 24.87 6.93 -8.62
CA SER A 37 25.43 8.16 -9.20
C SER A 37 26.20 7.92 -10.51
N SER A 38 26.60 6.67 -10.77
CA SER A 38 27.42 6.28 -11.94
C SER A 38 26.63 5.69 -13.12
N TYR A 39 25.29 5.59 -13.02
CA TYR A 39 24.49 4.90 -14.03
C TYR A 39 24.52 5.63 -15.40
N PRO A 40 24.87 4.94 -16.51
CA PRO A 40 25.03 5.59 -17.79
C PRO A 40 23.73 6.19 -18.34
N PRO A 41 23.80 7.34 -19.04
CA PRO A 41 22.69 7.97 -19.76
C PRO A 41 21.87 7.00 -20.64
N ARG A 42 22.50 5.92 -21.12
CA ARG A 42 21.91 4.86 -21.93
C ARG A 42 20.74 4.11 -21.26
N LEU A 43 20.62 4.17 -19.93
CA LEU A 43 19.46 3.59 -19.26
C LEU A 43 18.21 4.43 -19.49
N ARG A 44 18.30 5.78 -19.51
CA ARG A 44 17.14 6.66 -19.74
C ARG A 44 16.39 6.30 -21.02
N ASP A 45 17.11 6.05 -22.12
CA ASP A 45 16.49 5.70 -23.40
C ASP A 45 15.73 4.36 -23.35
N ARG A 46 16.23 3.42 -22.54
CA ARG A 46 15.62 2.09 -22.36
C ARG A 46 14.45 2.09 -21.38
N LEU A 47 14.37 3.10 -20.50
CA LEU A 47 13.29 3.24 -19.52
C LEU A 47 11.96 3.68 -20.16
N SER A 48 11.98 4.24 -21.38
CA SER A 48 10.78 4.69 -22.10
C SER A 48 9.71 3.60 -22.26
N SER A 49 10.12 2.33 -22.39
CA SER A 49 9.24 1.15 -22.50
C SER A 49 8.94 0.47 -21.16
N LEU A 50 9.57 0.89 -20.08
CA LEU A 50 9.45 0.26 -18.76
C LEU A 50 8.03 0.48 -18.24
N LYS A 51 7.29 -0.60 -18.04
CA LYS A 51 5.91 -0.54 -17.52
C LYS A 51 5.81 -0.81 -16.03
N ARG A 52 6.74 -1.59 -15.48
CA ARG A 52 6.72 -2.04 -14.09
C ARG A 52 8.13 -2.03 -13.52
N LEU A 53 8.27 -1.50 -12.32
CA LEU A 53 9.53 -1.38 -11.62
C LEU A 53 9.36 -1.84 -10.17
N SER A 54 10.18 -2.79 -9.75
CA SER A 54 10.37 -3.12 -8.33
C SER A 54 11.79 -2.73 -7.92
N LEU A 55 11.90 -1.91 -6.89
CA LEU A 55 13.15 -1.56 -6.23
C LEU A 55 13.18 -2.24 -4.86
N GLU A 56 14.22 -3.02 -4.63
CA GLU A 56 14.40 -3.77 -3.38
C GLU A 56 15.78 -3.43 -2.80
N TRP A 57 15.79 -3.03 -1.52
CA TRP A 57 17.00 -2.86 -0.76
C TRP A 57 17.39 -4.19 -0.14
N ALA A 58 18.53 -4.75 -0.57
CA ALA A 58 18.96 -6.07 -0.11
C ALA A 58 19.58 -6.07 1.30
N SER A 59 19.96 -4.90 1.84
CA SER A 59 20.59 -4.83 3.16
C SER A 59 20.37 -3.50 3.90
N LEU A 60 19.91 -3.59 5.15
CA LEU A 60 19.83 -2.50 6.13
C LEU A 60 21.22 -1.99 6.60
N THR A 61 22.29 -2.75 6.33
CA THR A 61 23.61 -2.48 6.94
C THR A 61 24.53 -1.62 6.09
N SER A 62 24.19 -1.37 4.82
CA SER A 62 24.99 -0.52 3.95
C SER A 62 24.56 0.93 4.13
N HIS A 63 25.37 1.74 4.81
CA HIS A 63 25.23 3.20 4.94
C HIS A 63 25.48 3.92 3.61
N ILE A 64 24.83 3.50 2.53
CA ILE A 64 24.95 4.15 1.23
C ILE A 64 24.16 5.46 1.30
N THR A 65 24.86 6.58 1.21
CA THR A 65 24.29 7.92 1.17
C THR A 65 23.78 8.26 -0.24
N ILE A 66 22.76 7.54 -0.71
CA ILE A 66 22.07 7.94 -1.94
C ILE A 66 21.21 9.17 -1.64
N GLN A 67 21.52 10.29 -2.29
CA GLN A 67 20.77 11.55 -2.11
C GLN A 67 19.39 11.53 -2.77
N SER A 68 19.28 10.99 -3.99
CA SER A 68 18.03 10.85 -4.74
C SER A 68 18.19 9.85 -5.90
N ILE A 69 17.05 9.35 -6.40
CA ILE A 69 16.96 8.52 -7.61
C ILE A 69 16.03 9.22 -8.61
N ASP A 70 16.59 9.91 -9.59
CA ASP A 70 15.82 10.78 -10.49
C ASP A 70 15.62 10.21 -11.91
N TYR A 71 16.21 9.06 -12.20
CA TYR A 71 16.27 8.49 -13.55
C TYR A 71 14.91 8.01 -14.07
N PHE A 72 14.01 7.59 -13.17
CA PHE A 72 12.71 7.02 -13.53
C PHE A 72 11.69 8.08 -13.96
N SER A 73 11.96 9.36 -13.73
CA SER A 73 11.15 10.47 -14.23
C SER A 73 10.92 10.42 -15.75
N SER A 74 11.86 9.84 -16.50
CA SER A 74 11.79 9.67 -17.96
C SER A 74 11.04 8.41 -18.43
N ALA A 75 10.65 7.52 -17.50
CA ALA A 75 9.98 6.26 -17.80
C ALA A 75 8.48 6.48 -18.07
N SER A 76 8.13 7.19 -19.15
CA SER A 76 6.74 7.60 -19.44
C SER A 76 5.72 6.47 -19.63
N SER A 77 6.18 5.22 -19.78
CA SER A 77 5.31 4.03 -19.82
C SER A 77 5.11 3.37 -18.44
N LEU A 78 5.78 3.86 -17.39
CA LEU A 78 5.79 3.23 -16.07
C LEU A 78 4.44 3.42 -15.40
N VAL A 79 3.74 2.32 -15.16
CA VAL A 79 2.38 2.32 -14.59
C VAL A 79 2.31 1.59 -13.25
N ASP A 80 3.34 0.83 -12.88
CA ASP A 80 3.42 0.02 -11.67
C ASP A 80 4.76 0.23 -10.99
N PHE A 81 4.74 0.67 -9.74
CA PHE A 81 5.94 0.96 -8.96
C PHE A 81 5.85 0.34 -7.58
N THR A 82 6.85 -0.48 -7.25
CA THR A 82 7.05 -1.06 -5.93
C THR A 82 8.41 -0.64 -5.37
N PHE A 83 8.43 -0.20 -4.11
CA PHE A 83 9.68 0.18 -3.45
C PHE A 83 9.65 -0.02 -1.93
N ASP A 84 10.54 -0.88 -1.41
CA ASP A 84 10.75 -1.01 0.01
C ASP A 84 11.80 -0.01 0.52
N ASN A 85 11.42 1.26 0.74
CA ASN A 85 12.35 2.36 1.01
C ASN A 85 12.70 2.54 2.49
N GLN A 86 13.30 1.53 3.11
CA GLN A 86 13.74 1.60 4.51
C GLN A 86 14.83 2.67 4.73
N SER A 87 15.55 3.06 3.67
CA SER A 87 16.58 4.10 3.72
C SER A 87 16.05 5.51 3.44
N CYS A 88 14.74 5.71 3.28
CA CYS A 88 14.12 7.01 3.02
C CYS A 88 14.70 7.78 1.82
N VAL A 89 15.22 7.09 0.81
CA VAL A 89 15.83 7.69 -0.38
C VAL A 89 14.76 8.29 -1.30
N PRO A 90 14.77 9.60 -1.59
CA PRO A 90 13.84 10.22 -2.52
C PRO A 90 13.91 9.59 -3.92
N VAL A 91 12.76 9.32 -4.53
CA VAL A 91 12.66 8.81 -5.91
C VAL A 91 11.75 9.72 -6.71
N THR A 92 12.23 10.22 -7.85
CA THR A 92 11.41 10.98 -8.78
C THR A 92 10.78 10.03 -9.80
N LEU A 93 9.45 9.95 -9.75
CA LEU A 93 8.63 9.04 -10.56
C LEU A 93 7.82 9.83 -11.60
N PRO A 94 7.43 9.20 -12.72
CA PRO A 94 6.57 9.83 -13.70
C PRO A 94 5.11 9.86 -13.19
N ALA A 95 4.33 10.83 -13.67
CA ALA A 95 2.97 11.11 -13.16
C ALA A 95 1.88 10.09 -13.56
N ASN A 96 2.22 9.10 -14.38
CA ASN A 96 1.28 8.16 -15.01
C ASN A 96 1.14 6.82 -14.26
N LEU A 97 1.56 6.77 -12.98
CA LEU A 97 1.40 5.58 -12.16
C LEU A 97 -0.07 5.24 -11.96
N THR A 98 -0.38 3.95 -12.08
CA THR A 98 -1.71 3.37 -11.80
C THR A 98 -1.69 2.48 -10.57
N ARG A 99 -0.51 1.93 -10.25
CA ARG A 99 -0.25 1.12 -9.05
C ARG A 99 0.96 1.65 -8.31
N TYR A 100 0.84 1.69 -7.00
CA TYR A 100 1.83 2.24 -6.10
C TYR A 100 1.93 1.35 -4.85
N ASP A 101 3.08 0.73 -4.60
CA ASP A 101 3.32 -0.09 -3.41
C ASP A 101 4.64 0.30 -2.77
N VAL A 102 4.59 1.12 -1.72
CA VAL A 102 5.81 1.69 -1.15
C VAL A 102 5.81 1.62 0.37
N TYR A 103 6.98 1.25 0.92
CA TYR A 103 7.35 1.50 2.30
C TYR A 103 8.17 2.79 2.36
N ALA A 104 7.68 3.84 3.00
CA ALA A 104 8.39 5.12 3.13
C ALA A 104 7.71 6.03 4.19
N PRO A 105 8.36 7.12 4.64
CA PRO A 105 7.70 8.17 5.40
C PRO A 105 6.52 8.81 4.64
N TRP A 106 5.46 9.20 5.38
CA TRP A 106 4.26 9.86 4.85
C TRP A 106 4.55 11.07 3.94
N HIS A 107 5.50 11.93 4.30
CA HIS A 107 5.79 13.12 3.49
C HIS A 107 6.32 12.77 2.07
N MET A 108 6.88 11.57 1.88
CA MET A 108 7.28 11.08 0.57
C MET A 108 6.08 10.54 -0.20
N HIS A 109 5.23 9.74 0.47
CA HIS A 109 3.96 9.28 -0.10
C HIS A 109 3.12 10.45 -0.59
N SER A 110 2.92 11.48 0.24
CA SER A 110 2.08 12.63 -0.12
C SER A 110 2.59 13.38 -1.35
N LYS A 111 3.92 13.52 -1.51
CA LYS A 111 4.53 14.10 -2.72
C LYS A 111 4.24 13.27 -3.96
N VAL A 112 4.49 11.96 -3.92
CA VAL A 112 4.29 11.08 -5.08
C VAL A 112 2.80 10.98 -5.45
N LEU A 113 1.94 10.76 -4.46
CA LEU A 113 0.51 10.58 -4.66
C LEU A 113 -0.15 11.85 -5.23
N LYS A 114 0.28 13.05 -4.81
CA LYS A 114 -0.18 14.32 -5.40
C LYS A 114 0.23 14.48 -6.87
N LEU A 115 1.37 13.92 -7.27
CA LEU A 115 1.86 13.94 -8.65
C LEU A 115 1.21 12.87 -9.53
N CYS A 116 0.61 11.84 -8.95
CA CYS A 116 0.09 10.68 -9.67
C CYS A 116 -1.44 10.51 -9.49
N PRO A 117 -2.28 11.40 -10.06
CA PRO A 117 -3.73 11.33 -9.91
C PRO A 117 -4.38 10.14 -10.65
N SER A 118 -3.62 9.41 -11.48
CA SER A 118 -4.05 8.20 -12.19
C SER A 118 -4.00 6.93 -11.35
N ILE A 119 -3.54 7.00 -10.10
CA ILE A 119 -3.46 5.82 -9.23
C ILE A 119 -4.86 5.25 -8.98
N VAL A 120 -4.99 3.94 -9.23
CA VAL A 120 -6.19 3.14 -9.03
C VAL A 120 -6.02 2.18 -7.85
N ASP A 121 -4.77 1.74 -7.59
CA ASP A 121 -4.41 0.80 -6.55
C ASP A 121 -3.19 1.32 -5.77
N ALA A 122 -3.32 1.49 -4.46
CA ALA A 122 -2.24 1.97 -3.62
C ALA A 122 -2.05 1.11 -2.38
N ARG A 123 -0.81 0.73 -2.11
CA ARG A 123 -0.34 0.14 -0.87
C ARG A 123 0.65 1.09 -0.21
N ILE A 124 0.19 1.76 0.85
CA ILE A 124 0.94 2.77 1.58
C ILE A 124 1.39 2.16 2.90
N THR A 125 2.69 1.90 2.99
CA THR A 125 3.33 1.46 4.24
C THR A 125 4.18 2.60 4.79
N VAL A 126 3.88 3.03 6.01
CA VAL A 126 4.58 4.13 6.70
C VAL A 126 5.40 3.62 7.88
N GLU A 127 6.50 4.31 8.14
CA GLU A 127 7.30 4.08 9.33
C GLU A 127 6.55 4.53 10.60
N PRO A 128 6.70 3.82 11.74
CA PRO A 128 5.94 4.09 12.98
C PRO A 128 6.10 5.48 13.59
N TRP A 129 7.08 6.28 13.14
CA TRP A 129 7.50 7.54 13.77
C TRP A 129 7.25 8.77 12.91
N THR A 130 6.44 8.66 11.85
CA THR A 130 6.36 9.74 10.87
C THR A 130 5.37 10.82 11.32
N GLU A 131 5.84 12.07 11.39
CA GLU A 131 4.95 13.24 11.47
C GLU A 131 4.08 13.32 10.22
N PHE A 132 2.75 13.38 10.41
CA PHE A 132 1.82 13.52 9.30
C PHE A 132 1.69 14.98 8.90
N SER A 133 1.92 15.28 7.62
CA SER A 133 1.58 16.58 7.06
C SER A 133 0.06 16.78 7.05
N LEU A 134 -0.40 17.99 7.36
CA LEU A 134 -1.83 18.33 7.39
C LEU A 134 -2.51 18.37 6.00
N ASP A 135 -1.75 18.20 4.92
CA ASP A 135 -2.28 18.28 3.56
C ASP A 135 -3.08 17.05 3.17
N ILE A 136 -4.30 17.28 2.66
CA ILE A 136 -5.14 16.25 2.07
C ILE A 136 -4.63 15.90 0.66
N VAL A 137 -4.46 14.60 0.42
CA VAL A 137 -4.11 14.01 -0.87
C VAL A 137 -5.40 13.56 -1.57
N VAL A 138 -5.66 14.12 -2.76
CA VAL A 138 -6.86 13.82 -3.56
C VAL A 138 -6.55 12.79 -4.62
N LEU A 139 -7.13 11.58 -4.49
CA LEU A 139 -6.93 10.45 -5.40
C LEU A 139 -8.25 10.06 -6.08
N LYS A 140 -8.63 10.81 -7.11
CA LYS A 140 -9.95 10.72 -7.76
C LYS A 140 -10.26 9.37 -8.41
N ASN A 141 -9.23 8.59 -8.74
CA ASN A 141 -9.34 7.30 -9.43
C ASN A 141 -9.02 6.11 -8.53
N LEU A 142 -8.68 6.34 -7.26
CA LEU A 142 -8.31 5.27 -6.34
C LEU A 142 -9.52 4.40 -6.05
N GLU A 143 -9.42 3.12 -6.42
CA GLU A 143 -10.44 2.10 -6.18
C GLU A 143 -10.05 1.20 -5.01
N ARG A 144 -8.75 0.98 -4.80
CA ARG A 144 -8.21 0.06 -3.78
C ARG A 144 -7.08 0.71 -3.00
N LEU A 145 -7.16 0.64 -1.67
CA LEU A 145 -6.18 1.20 -0.76
C LEU A 145 -5.80 0.19 0.33
N TYR A 146 -4.52 -0.06 0.49
CA TYR A 146 -3.94 -0.60 1.71
C TYR A 146 -3.23 0.50 2.50
N ALA A 147 -3.49 0.56 3.80
CA ALA A 147 -2.84 1.46 4.75
C ALA A 147 -2.20 0.67 5.90
N SER A 148 -0.88 0.76 6.08
CA SER A 148 -0.24 0.11 7.23
C SER A 148 -0.60 0.74 8.57
N THR A 149 -1.05 1.99 8.54
CA THR A 149 -1.38 2.82 9.70
C THR A 149 -2.68 3.56 9.38
N PRO A 150 -3.79 3.28 10.09
CA PRO A 150 -5.11 3.86 9.80
C PRO A 150 -5.15 5.39 9.82
N GLU A 151 -4.27 6.06 10.54
CA GLU A 151 -4.24 7.52 10.65
C GLU A 151 -3.95 8.21 9.32
N ILE A 152 -3.28 7.52 8.38
CA ILE A 152 -3.08 8.05 7.02
C ILE A 152 -4.40 8.27 6.30
N LEU A 153 -5.43 7.50 6.68
CA LEU A 153 -6.77 7.61 6.11
C LEU A 153 -7.37 8.98 6.41
N ASN A 154 -6.89 9.72 7.42
CA ASN A 154 -7.31 11.10 7.71
C ASN A 154 -6.77 12.13 6.73
N TYR A 155 -5.87 11.75 5.83
CA TYR A 155 -5.24 12.65 4.85
C TYR A 155 -5.53 12.25 3.41
N ILE A 156 -6.46 11.32 3.18
CA ILE A 156 -6.80 10.82 1.84
C ILE A 156 -8.25 11.19 1.49
N HIS A 157 -8.45 11.75 0.31
CA HIS A 157 -9.77 11.94 -0.29
C HIS A 157 -9.87 11.11 -1.58
N ALA A 158 -10.67 10.05 -1.55
CA ALA A 158 -10.74 9.03 -2.60
C ALA A 158 -12.20 8.65 -2.92
N PRO A 159 -12.90 9.43 -3.75
CA PRO A 159 -14.34 9.27 -3.97
C PRO A 159 -14.75 7.97 -4.68
N LYS A 160 -13.82 7.34 -5.40
CA LYS A 160 -14.07 6.05 -6.07
C LYS A 160 -13.60 4.84 -5.25
N LEU A 161 -13.20 5.04 -3.99
CA LEU A 161 -12.66 3.96 -3.19
C LEU A 161 -13.74 2.89 -2.91
N GLU A 162 -13.49 1.67 -3.35
CA GLU A 162 -14.39 0.53 -3.14
C GLU A 162 -13.76 -0.54 -2.22
N GLY A 163 -12.43 -0.62 -2.20
CA GLY A 163 -11.69 -1.59 -1.39
C GLY A 163 -10.71 -0.94 -0.44
N LEU A 164 -10.83 -1.27 0.85
CA LEU A 164 -9.95 -0.77 1.89
C LEU A 164 -9.34 -1.93 2.68
N ALA A 165 -8.02 -1.91 2.84
CA ALA A 165 -7.28 -2.81 3.69
C ALA A 165 -6.45 -2.01 4.69
N PHE A 166 -6.38 -2.44 5.94
CA PHE A 166 -5.51 -1.79 6.93
C PHE A 166 -5.05 -2.74 8.01
N HIS A 167 -3.98 -2.34 8.70
CA HIS A 167 -3.38 -3.11 9.80
C HIS A 167 -3.82 -2.58 11.16
N ILE A 168 -4.31 -3.48 12.00
CA ILE A 168 -4.56 -3.31 13.43
C ILE A 168 -3.35 -3.89 14.18
N ARG A 169 -2.34 -3.05 14.45
CA ARG A 169 -1.10 -3.45 15.14
C ARG A 169 -1.20 -3.38 16.66
N ASP A 170 -1.96 -2.42 17.15
CA ASP A 170 -1.99 -2.04 18.56
C ASP A 170 -3.41 -2.23 19.10
N LYS A 171 -3.52 -3.11 20.10
CA LYS A 171 -4.78 -3.49 20.74
C LYS A 171 -5.47 -2.30 21.40
N ASP A 172 -4.74 -1.27 21.79
CA ASP A 172 -5.32 -0.12 22.50
C ASP A 172 -5.78 0.99 21.54
N ARG A 173 -5.72 0.75 20.22
CA ARG A 173 -5.96 1.79 19.20
C ARG A 173 -7.12 1.50 18.27
N ASP A 174 -7.94 0.50 18.56
CA ASP A 174 -9.14 0.16 17.77
C ASP A 174 -10.02 1.39 17.51
N ALA A 175 -10.31 2.19 18.53
CA ALA A 175 -11.12 3.40 18.38
C ALA A 175 -10.52 4.42 17.39
N VAL A 176 -9.18 4.54 17.34
CA VAL A 176 -8.47 5.43 16.40
C VAL A 176 -8.56 4.91 14.98
N VAL A 177 -8.37 3.60 14.81
CA VAL A 177 -8.51 2.92 13.51
C VAL A 177 -9.87 3.21 12.92
N LEU A 178 -10.89 2.98 13.74
CA LEU A 178 -12.29 3.09 13.39
C LEU A 178 -12.70 4.53 13.05
N SER A 179 -12.30 5.49 13.87
CA SER A 179 -12.50 6.93 13.60
C SER A 179 -11.88 7.36 12.27
N SER A 180 -10.70 6.80 11.92
CA SER A 180 -10.01 7.15 10.68
C SER A 180 -10.71 6.58 9.44
N VAL A 181 -11.31 5.39 9.55
CA VAL A 181 -12.15 4.81 8.48
C VAL A 181 -13.40 5.65 8.26
N ASP A 182 -14.09 6.04 9.33
CA ASP A 182 -15.31 6.84 9.22
C ASP A 182 -15.01 8.23 8.64
N THR A 183 -13.91 8.87 9.08
CA THR A 183 -13.41 10.13 8.52
C THR A 183 -13.14 10.02 7.02
N LEU A 184 -12.50 8.94 6.57
CA LEU A 184 -12.25 8.69 5.15
C LEU A 184 -13.55 8.59 4.35
N ILE A 185 -14.52 7.83 4.84
CA ILE A 185 -15.81 7.60 4.16
C ILE A 185 -16.58 8.92 4.05
N GLN A 186 -16.72 9.65 5.16
CA GLN A 186 -17.42 10.92 5.20
C GLN A 186 -16.76 11.96 4.27
N ARG A 187 -15.43 12.11 4.34
CA ARG A 187 -14.71 13.06 3.48
C ARG A 187 -14.74 12.65 2.01
N SER A 188 -14.65 11.37 1.71
CA SER A 188 -14.58 10.89 0.33
C SER A 188 -15.95 10.71 -0.31
N ALA A 189 -17.02 10.66 0.49
CA ALA A 189 -18.34 10.22 0.08
C ALA A 189 -18.28 8.90 -0.73
N CYS A 190 -17.33 8.02 -0.38
CA CYS A 190 -17.12 6.76 -1.07
C CYS A 190 -18.02 5.66 -0.49
N THR A 191 -18.22 4.59 -1.28
CA THR A 191 -19.01 3.43 -0.87
C THR A 191 -18.11 2.20 -0.86
N LEU A 192 -17.68 1.78 0.33
CA LEU A 192 -16.82 0.61 0.49
C LEU A 192 -17.61 -0.68 0.24
N LYS A 193 -17.13 -1.48 -0.71
CA LYS A 193 -17.67 -2.82 -1.02
C LYS A 193 -16.85 -3.92 -0.38
N SER A 194 -15.56 -3.68 -0.12
CA SER A 194 -14.68 -4.66 0.49
C SER A 194 -13.80 -4.06 1.57
N ILE A 195 -13.70 -4.76 2.71
CA ILE A 195 -12.78 -4.44 3.80
C ILE A 195 -11.88 -5.63 4.10
N CYS A 196 -10.60 -5.37 4.30
CA CYS A 196 -9.62 -6.35 4.77
C CYS A 196 -8.94 -5.84 6.05
N LEU A 197 -9.13 -6.56 7.15
CA LEU A 197 -8.45 -6.30 8.42
C LEU A 197 -7.22 -7.20 8.50
N LYS A 198 -6.03 -6.63 8.64
CA LYS A 198 -4.82 -7.37 9.00
C LYS A 198 -4.56 -7.18 10.49
N GLY A 199 -4.34 -8.26 11.22
CA GLY A 199 -4.44 -8.29 12.68
C GLY A 199 -5.89 -8.50 13.14
N LEU A 200 -6.07 -8.57 14.47
CA LEU A 200 -7.41 -8.66 15.07
C LEU A 200 -7.71 -7.48 15.96
N PRO A 201 -8.97 -7.00 15.94
CA PRO A 201 -9.42 -6.02 16.91
C PRO A 201 -9.38 -6.62 18.33
N SER A 202 -9.02 -5.80 19.30
CA SER A 202 -9.18 -6.12 20.71
C SER A 202 -10.63 -5.91 21.16
N ASP A 203 -11.31 -4.92 20.60
CA ASP A 203 -12.71 -4.59 20.83
C ASP A 203 -13.59 -5.12 19.69
N ILE A 204 -13.98 -6.39 19.85
CA ILE A 204 -14.83 -7.12 18.91
C ILE A 204 -16.20 -6.45 18.76
N LEU A 205 -16.78 -5.93 19.86
CA LEU A 205 -18.13 -5.36 19.85
C LEU A 205 -18.16 -4.06 19.04
N THR A 206 -17.23 -3.14 19.30
CA THR A 206 -17.15 -1.88 18.58
C THR A 206 -16.81 -2.11 17.11
N THR A 207 -15.87 -3.00 16.81
CA THR A 207 -15.52 -3.36 15.43
C THR A 207 -16.72 -3.94 14.68
N THR A 208 -17.45 -4.86 15.31
CA THR A 208 -18.67 -5.44 14.75
C THR A 208 -19.71 -4.35 14.46
N GLN A 209 -19.91 -3.41 15.38
CA GLN A 209 -20.90 -2.36 15.21
C GLN A 209 -20.59 -1.45 14.01
N ILE A 210 -19.31 -1.17 13.76
CA ILE A 210 -18.91 -0.35 12.62
C ILE A 210 -19.02 -1.11 11.32
N LEU A 211 -18.55 -2.36 11.28
CA LEU A 211 -18.75 -3.21 10.11
C LEU A 211 -20.23 -3.33 9.73
N ARG A 212 -21.13 -3.32 10.73
CA ARG A 212 -22.58 -3.29 10.50
C ARG A 212 -23.10 -1.96 9.97
N ASN A 213 -22.52 -0.83 10.36
CA ASN A 213 -22.88 0.49 9.82
C ASN A 213 -22.48 0.64 8.34
N LEU A 214 -21.53 -0.17 7.87
CA LEU A 214 -21.06 -0.19 6.49
C LEU A 214 -21.89 -1.17 5.64
N SER A 215 -23.15 -0.82 5.42
CA SER A 215 -24.16 -1.67 4.77
C SER A 215 -23.82 -2.10 3.34
N ALA A 216 -22.90 -1.41 2.66
CA ALA A 216 -22.48 -1.73 1.29
C ALA A 216 -21.38 -2.81 1.20
N ILE A 217 -20.84 -3.27 2.34
CA ILE A 217 -19.78 -4.28 2.35
C ILE A 217 -20.36 -5.62 1.88
N THR A 218 -19.78 -6.16 0.82
CA THR A 218 -20.07 -7.50 0.28
C THR A 218 -18.93 -8.47 0.50
N LYS A 219 -17.75 -7.98 0.87
CA LYS A 219 -16.55 -8.78 1.12
C LYS A 219 -15.84 -8.30 2.39
N LEU A 220 -15.74 -9.17 3.37
CA LEU A 220 -14.93 -8.96 4.56
C LEU A 220 -13.82 -10.03 4.59
N ALA A 221 -12.58 -9.59 4.70
CA ALA A 221 -11.43 -10.45 4.93
C ALA A 221 -10.78 -10.08 6.26
N ILE A 222 -10.38 -11.08 7.03
CA ILE A 222 -9.64 -10.90 8.29
C ILE A 222 -8.41 -11.80 8.21
N ILE A 223 -7.25 -11.21 8.40
CA ILE A 223 -5.96 -11.87 8.32
C ILE A 223 -5.34 -11.82 9.71
N ALA A 224 -5.35 -12.96 10.39
CA ALA A 224 -4.71 -13.12 11.69
C ALA A 224 -3.19 -13.19 11.54
N ASP A 225 -2.47 -12.35 12.29
CA ASP A 225 -1.00 -12.31 12.27
C ASP A 225 -0.35 -13.25 13.31
N THR A 226 -1.12 -13.81 14.24
CA THR A 226 -0.62 -14.71 15.30
C THR A 226 -1.58 -15.88 15.59
N TYR A 227 -1.11 -16.93 16.25
CA TYR A 227 -1.93 -18.12 16.59
C TYR A 227 -3.04 -17.80 17.62
N ASP A 228 -2.75 -16.97 18.62
CA ASP A 228 -3.73 -16.54 19.65
C ASP A 228 -4.93 -15.79 19.05
N ALA A 229 -4.78 -15.28 17.84
CA ALA A 229 -5.83 -14.61 17.10
C ALA A 229 -6.98 -15.56 16.71
N ALA A 230 -6.73 -16.87 16.56
CA ALA A 230 -7.76 -17.80 16.09
C ALA A 230 -9.00 -17.86 17.02
N VAL A 231 -8.82 -17.65 18.33
CA VAL A 231 -9.94 -17.64 19.31
C VAL A 231 -10.82 -16.41 19.12
N ASN A 232 -10.22 -15.23 19.01
CA ASN A 232 -10.92 -13.96 18.83
C ASN A 232 -11.61 -13.86 17.45
N LEU A 233 -11.09 -14.56 16.43
CA LEU A 233 -11.72 -14.61 15.12
C LEU A 233 -13.08 -15.32 15.16
N ASN A 234 -13.19 -16.43 15.89
CA ASN A 234 -14.46 -17.16 16.01
C ASN A 234 -15.53 -16.32 16.73
N GLU A 235 -15.12 -15.58 17.77
CA GLU A 235 -16.01 -14.68 18.49
C GLU A 235 -16.48 -13.52 17.60
N LEU A 236 -15.58 -12.90 16.84
CA LEU A 236 -15.93 -11.86 15.87
C LEU A 236 -16.88 -12.38 14.79
N VAL A 237 -16.63 -13.57 14.23
CA VAL A 237 -17.52 -14.20 13.25
C VAL A 237 -18.89 -14.50 13.87
N ALA A 238 -18.95 -15.01 15.10
CA ALA A 238 -20.20 -15.25 15.80
C ALA A 238 -21.01 -13.96 16.01
N HIS A 239 -20.35 -12.87 16.41
CA HIS A 239 -20.99 -11.55 16.55
C HIS A 239 -21.50 -11.00 15.22
N LEU A 240 -20.75 -11.18 14.12
CA LEU A 240 -21.20 -10.78 12.79
C LEU A 240 -22.38 -11.63 12.30
N ALA A 241 -22.40 -12.93 12.60
CA ALA A 241 -23.44 -13.87 12.18
C ALA A 241 -24.74 -13.80 13.00
N ALA A 242 -24.68 -13.39 14.28
CA ALA A 242 -25.82 -13.40 15.21
C ALA A 242 -26.96 -12.41 14.87
N LYS A 243 -27.00 -11.83 13.66
CA LYS A 243 -28.01 -10.85 13.25
C LYS A 243 -28.37 -10.84 11.75
N THR A 244 -28.15 -11.94 11.03
CA THR A 244 -28.96 -12.27 9.84
C THR A 244 -30.24 -12.95 10.27
#